data_AF-A5URQ4-F1
#
_entry.id   AF-A5URQ4-F1
#
_cell.length_a   1.000
_cell.length_b   1.000
_cell.length_c   1.000
_cell.angle_alpha   90.00
_cell.angle_beta   90.00
_cell.angle_gamma   90.00
#
_symmetry.space_group_name_H-M   'P 1'
#
loop_
_entity.id
_entity.type
_entity.pdbx_description
1 polymer ?
#
loop_
_entity_poly.entity_id
_entity_poly.type
_entity_poly.pdbx_seq_one_letter_code
_entity_poly.pdbx_strand_id
1 'polypeptide(L)'
;METKIRQTQAYLIKAIADIAATMPLARTVQLYQFALFLKTHPLPTEETFEEIVTDEAIWETQFAATDDDKLAALVAAVEAEIGEGKVLPMFDEHGAFIEHP
;
A
#
# COMPACT_ATOMS: atom_id res chain seq x y z
N MET A 1 15.99 -29.28 -13.38
CA MET A 1 15.80 -28.00 -12.66
C MET A 1 14.52 -27.30 -13.14
N GLU A 2 14.31 -27.19 -14.46
CA GLU A 2 13.07 -26.65 -15.04
C GLU A 2 11.77 -27.33 -14.58
N THR A 3 11.74 -28.66 -14.46
CA THR A 3 10.58 -29.42 -13.98
C THR A 3 10.19 -29.06 -12.55
N LYS A 4 11.17 -28.77 -11.70
CA LYS A 4 10.95 -28.37 -10.30
C LYS A 4 10.39 -26.94 -10.22
N ILE A 5 10.91 -26.03 -11.05
CA ILE A 5 10.42 -24.63 -11.16
C ILE A 5 8.97 -24.60 -11.67
N ARG A 6 8.65 -25.39 -12.70
CA ARG A 6 7.27 -25.49 -13.23
C ARG A 6 6.30 -26.09 -12.22
N GLN A 7 6.74 -27.07 -11.42
CA GLN A 7 5.93 -27.61 -10.32
C GLN A 7 5.66 -26.56 -9.24
N THR A 8 6.69 -25.81 -8.81
CA THR A 8 6.52 -24.72 -7.82
C THR A 8 5.55 -23.67 -8.32
N GLN A 9 5.64 -23.29 -9.60
CA GLN A 9 4.72 -22.31 -10.20
C GLN A 9 3.27 -22.84 -10.23
N ALA A 10 3.06 -24.11 -10.56
CA ALA A 10 1.73 -24.72 -10.53
C ALA A 10 1.13 -24.76 -9.11
N TYR A 11 1.95 -25.03 -8.09
CA TYR A 11 1.51 -24.97 -6.69
C TYR A 11 1.11 -23.55 -6.27
N LEU A 12 1.89 -22.54 -6.68
CA LEU A 12 1.58 -21.14 -6.39
C LEU A 12 0.28 -20.69 -7.08
N ILE A 13 0.09 -21.04 -8.36
CA ILE A 13 -1.14 -20.74 -9.09
C ILE A 13 -2.34 -21.37 -8.40
N LYS A 14 -2.22 -22.63 -7.96
CA LYS A 14 -3.26 -23.33 -7.22
C LYS A 14 -3.58 -22.64 -5.88
N ALA A 15 -2.56 -22.29 -5.10
CA ALA A 15 -2.75 -21.60 -3.82
C ALA A 15 -3.46 -20.25 -3.99
N ILE A 16 -3.09 -19.47 -5.00
CA ILE A 16 -3.74 -18.19 -5.31
C ILE A 16 -5.20 -18.41 -5.73
N ALA A 17 -5.47 -19.41 -6.57
CA ALA A 17 -6.84 -19.73 -6.99
C ALA A 17 -7.71 -20.19 -5.82
N ASP A 18 -7.18 -21.04 -4.94
CA ASP A 18 -7.88 -21.53 -3.74
C ASP A 18 -8.20 -20.36 -2.78
N ILE A 19 -7.27 -19.42 -2.60
CA ILE A 19 -7.48 -18.19 -1.81
C ILE A 19 -8.56 -17.32 -2.45
N ALA A 20 -8.43 -17.02 -3.75
CA ALA A 20 -9.39 -16.19 -4.48
C ALA A 20 -10.81 -16.76 -4.48
N ALA A 21 -10.96 -18.09 -4.45
CA ALA A 21 -12.24 -18.78 -4.41
C ALA A 21 -12.98 -18.63 -3.06
N THR A 22 -12.26 -18.30 -1.98
CA THR A 22 -12.84 -18.06 -0.65
C THR A 22 -13.16 -16.59 -0.38
N MET A 23 -12.79 -15.68 -1.29
CA MET A 23 -12.99 -14.25 -1.13
C MET A 23 -14.35 -13.78 -1.68
N PRO A 24 -14.94 -12.71 -1.13
CA PRO A 24 -16.08 -12.04 -1.72
C PRO A 24 -15.78 -11.59 -3.16
N LEU A 25 -16.75 -11.72 -4.07
CA LEU A 25 -16.58 -11.43 -5.49
C LEU A 25 -15.99 -10.04 -5.77
N ALA A 26 -16.42 -9.02 -5.01
CA ALA A 26 -15.88 -7.66 -5.12
C ALA A 26 -14.36 -7.61 -4.86
N ARG A 27 -13.88 -8.34 -3.85
CA ARG A 27 -12.45 -8.43 -3.50
C ARG A 27 -11.66 -9.18 -4.57
N THR A 28 -12.23 -10.23 -5.15
CA THR A 28 -11.60 -10.99 -6.25
C THR A 28 -11.46 -10.14 -7.52
N VAL A 29 -12.45 -9.30 -7.82
CA VAL A 29 -12.38 -8.34 -8.94
C VAL A 29 -11.30 -7.29 -8.70
N GLN A 30 -11.21 -6.72 -7.49
CA GLN A 30 -10.15 -5.77 -7.13
C GLN A 30 -8.75 -6.37 -7.26
N LEU A 31 -8.55 -7.60 -6.77
CA LEU A 31 -7.28 -8.32 -6.92
C LEU A 31 -6.90 -8.54 -8.39
N TYR A 32 -7.88 -8.89 -9.23
CA TYR A 32 -7.65 -9.06 -10.66
C TYR A 32 -7.29 -7.74 -11.34
N GLN A 33 -7.98 -6.65 -11.02
CA GLN A 33 -7.67 -5.32 -11.53
C GLN A 33 -6.27 -4.85 -11.09
N PHE A 34 -5.90 -5.10 -9.84
CA PHE A 34 -4.56 -4.80 -9.32
C PHE A 34 -3.48 -5.64 -10.03
N ALA A 35 -3.71 -6.93 -10.27
CA ALA A 35 -2.79 -7.76 -11.03
C ALA A 35 -2.62 -7.28 -12.48
N LEU A 36 -3.70 -6.80 -13.11
CA LEU A 36 -3.64 -6.16 -14.43
C LEU A 36 -2.84 -4.85 -14.40
N PHE A 37 -3.02 -4.05 -13.35
CA PHE A 37 -2.25 -2.83 -13.14
C PHE A 37 -0.76 -3.13 -13.03
N LEU A 38 -0.35 -4.11 -12.23
CA LEU A 38 1.06 -4.51 -12.09
C LEU A 38 1.66 -5.06 -13.39
N LYS A 39 0.83 -5.69 -14.24
CA LYS A 39 1.29 -6.17 -15.55
C LYS A 39 1.60 -5.02 -16.51
N THR A 40 0.85 -3.92 -16.42
CA THR A 40 1.04 -2.72 -17.27
C THR A 40 2.00 -1.70 -16.65
N HIS A 41 2.17 -1.74 -15.34
CA HIS A 41 3.05 -0.90 -14.53
C HIS A 41 3.90 -1.83 -13.66
N PRO A 42 4.94 -2.46 -14.24
CA PRO A 42 5.82 -3.32 -13.46
C PRO A 42 6.38 -2.49 -12.32
N LEU A 43 6.31 -3.03 -11.11
CA LEU A 43 6.98 -2.42 -9.97
C LEU A 43 8.47 -2.29 -10.34
N PRO A 44 9.11 -1.16 -10.02
CA PRO A 44 10.55 -1.10 -10.11
C PRO A 44 11.14 -2.29 -9.35
N THR A 45 12.22 -2.85 -9.91
CA THR A 45 12.97 -3.88 -9.19
C THR A 45 13.41 -3.28 -7.85
N GLU A 46 13.55 -4.08 -6.80
CA GLU A 46 13.91 -3.62 -5.44
C GLU A 46 14.80 -2.38 -5.49
N GLU A 47 14.31 -1.28 -4.91
CA GLU A 47 15.07 -0.04 -4.82
C GLU A 47 16.45 -0.38 -4.27
N THR A 48 17.48 0.05 -4.98
CA THR A 48 18.85 -0.13 -4.51
C THR A 48 19.01 0.58 -3.18
N PHE A 49 19.91 0.07 -2.34
CA PHE A 49 20.20 0.72 -1.06
C PHE A 49 20.57 2.21 -1.25
N GLU A 50 21.22 2.56 -2.36
CA GLU A 50 21.56 3.94 -2.69
C GLU A 50 20.34 4.80 -3.07
N GLU A 51 19.35 4.24 -3.76
CA GLU A 51 18.06 4.91 -4.02
C GLU A 51 17.31 5.16 -2.72
N ILE A 52 17.24 4.16 -1.83
CA ILE A 52 16.59 4.28 -0.51
C ILE A 52 17.26 5.38 0.33
N VAL A 53 18.59 5.39 0.42
CA VAL A 53 19.32 6.41 1.19
C VAL A 53 19.15 7.80 0.59
N THR A 54 19.06 7.90 -0.73
CA THR A 54 18.82 9.19 -1.41
C THR A 54 17.42 9.71 -1.09
N ASP A 55 16.41 8.84 -1.15
CA ASP A 55 15.04 9.19 -0.81
C ASP A 55 14.90 9.54 0.68
N GLU A 56 15.50 8.78 1.59
CA GLU A 56 15.55 9.11 3.02
C GLU A 56 16.17 10.49 3.25
N ALA A 57 17.27 10.83 2.57
CA ALA A 57 17.89 12.14 2.70
C ALA A 57 17.00 13.29 2.18
N ILE A 58 16.24 13.05 1.10
CA ILE A 58 15.24 14.00 0.60
C ILE A 58 14.13 14.19 1.63
N TRP A 59 13.62 13.10 2.20
CA TRP A 59 12.58 13.13 3.23
C TRP A 59 13.06 13.89 4.47
N GLU A 60 14.23 13.56 5.01
CA GLU A 60 14.81 14.26 6.16
C GLU A 60 15.01 15.75 5.89
N THR A 61 15.46 16.12 4.69
CA THR A 61 15.61 17.52 4.31
C THR A 61 14.26 18.25 4.28
N GLN A 62 13.22 17.61 3.75
CA GLN A 62 11.88 18.18 3.69
C GLN A 62 11.25 18.31 5.09
N PHE A 63 11.40 17.30 5.94
CA PHE A 63 10.93 17.36 7.33
C PHE A 63 11.69 18.42 8.13
N ALA A 64 13.02 18.49 8.02
CA ALA A 64 13.81 19.51 8.69
C ALA A 64 13.51 20.94 8.22
N ALA A 65 13.08 21.10 6.96
CA ALA A 65 12.64 22.38 6.41
C ALA A 65 11.15 22.70 6.70
N THR A 66 10.41 21.76 7.29
CA THR A 66 9.01 21.97 7.62
C THR A 66 8.90 22.81 8.89
N ASP A 67 8.15 23.90 8.78
CA ASP A 67 7.85 24.81 9.87
C ASP A 67 6.82 24.16 10.81
N ASP A 68 7.15 24.05 12.09
CA ASP A 68 6.30 23.44 13.12
C ASP A 68 4.90 24.08 13.18
N ASP A 69 4.79 25.39 12.94
CA ASP A 69 3.49 26.08 12.95
C ASP A 69 2.64 25.67 11.73
N LYS A 70 3.27 25.43 10.58
CA LYS A 70 2.58 24.93 9.38
C LYS A 70 2.17 23.48 9.55
N LEU A 71 3.00 22.67 10.20
CA LEU A 71 2.67 21.29 10.51
C LEU A 71 1.49 21.22 11.49
N ALA A 72 1.51 22.04 12.54
CA ALA A 72 0.39 22.14 13.49
C ALA A 72 -0.92 22.58 12.81
N ALA A 73 -0.84 23.55 11.89
CA ALA A 73 -2.00 23.98 11.11
C ALA A 73 -2.55 22.87 10.20
N LEU A 74 -1.67 22.07 9.58
CA LEU A 74 -2.06 20.92 8.76
C LEU A 74 -2.76 19.84 9.60
N VAL A 75 -2.21 19.51 10.78
CA VAL A 75 -2.82 18.56 11.72
C VAL A 75 -4.23 19.02 12.11
N ALA A 76 -4.38 20.29 12.52
CA ALA A 76 -5.67 20.84 12.91
C ALA A 76 -6.69 20.81 11.75
N ALA A 77 -6.25 21.05 10.51
CA ALA A 77 -7.12 20.97 9.34
C ALA A 77 -7.60 19.53 9.08
N VAL A 78 -6.71 18.54 9.17
CA VAL A 78 -7.06 17.13 8.99
C VAL A 78 -8.01 16.65 10.09
N GLU A 79 -7.75 17.01 11.35
CA GLU A 79 -8.64 16.68 12.47
C GLU A 79 -10.04 17.28 12.28
N ALA A 80 -10.13 18.52 11.77
CA ALA A 80 -11.40 19.14 11.44
C ALA A 80 -12.13 18.39 10.33
N GLU A 81 -11.44 17.99 9.26
CA GLU A 81 -12.05 17.22 8.16
C GLU A 81 -12.54 15.83 8.60
N ILE A 82 -11.82 15.17 9.51
CA ILE A 82 -12.26 13.92 10.15
C ILE A 82 -13.50 14.16 11.01
N GLY A 83 -13.48 15.19 11.85
CA GLY A 83 -14.62 15.56 12.70
C GLY A 83 -15.88 15.93 11.90
N GLU A 84 -15.71 16.51 10.72
CA GLU A 84 -16.77 16.82 9.76
C GLU A 84 -17.21 15.61 8.91
N GLY A 85 -16.53 14.47 9.01
CA GLY A 85 -16.81 13.26 8.24
C GLY A 85 -16.50 13.37 6.75
N LYS A 86 -15.68 14.36 6.35
CA LYS A 86 -15.25 14.54 4.95
C LYS A 86 -14.20 13.49 4.53
N VAL A 87 -13.39 13.08 5.49
CA VAL A 87 -12.38 12.03 5.35
C VAL A 87 -12.50 11.04 6.51
N LEU A 88 -12.22 9.77 6.24
CA LEU A 88 -12.32 8.71 7.23
C LEU A 88 -10.91 8.19 7.56
N PRO A 89 -10.56 8.03 8.84
CA PRO A 89 -9.26 7.52 9.23
C PRO A 89 -9.11 6.06 8.79
N MET A 90 -8.01 5.76 8.13
CA MET A 90 -7.72 4.40 7.63
C MET A 90 -7.29 3.43 8.73
N PHE A 91 -6.83 3.97 9.87
CA PHE A 91 -6.39 3.20 11.03
C PHE A 91 -7.03 3.74 12.32
N ASP A 92 -7.20 2.87 13.31
CA ASP A 92 -7.63 3.25 14.65
C ASP A 92 -6.48 3.84 15.48
N GLU A 93 -6.79 4.24 16.71
CA GLU A 93 -5.82 4.79 17.68
C GLU A 93 -4.70 3.80 18.06
N HIS A 94 -4.85 2.52 17.73
CA HIS A 94 -3.86 1.47 17.94
C HIS A 94 -3.10 1.10 16.66
N GLY A 95 -3.39 1.75 15.54
CA GLY A 95 -2.78 1.49 14.24
C GLY A 95 -3.38 0.29 13.50
N ALA A 96 -4.53 -0.25 13.94
CA ALA A 96 -5.23 -1.32 13.23
C ALA A 96 -6.09 -0.74 12.10
N PHE A 97 -6.10 -1.41 10.95
CA PHE A 97 -6.86 -0.95 9.78
C PHE A 97 -8.37 -0.99 10.05
N ILE A 98 -9.08 0.09 9.68
CA ILE A 98 -10.53 0.18 9.77
C ILE A 98 -11.13 0.07 8.36
N GLU A 99 -12.01 -0.91 8.16
CA GLU A 99 -12.77 -1.05 6.92
C GLU A 99 -14.03 -0.18 6.98
N HIS A 100 -14.13 0.78 6.07
CA HIS A 100 -15.32 1.64 5.90
C HIS A 100 -16.25 1.05 4.83
N PRO A 101 -17.58 1.11 5.01
CA PRO A 101 -18.58 0.56 4.09
C PRO A 101 -18.71 1.33 2.76
#